data_AF-A0A1M6PFS5-F1
#
_entry.id   AF-A0A1M6PFS5-F1
#
_cell.length_a   1.000
_cell.length_b   1.000
_cell.length_c   1.000
_cell.angle_alpha   90.00
_cell.angle_beta   90.00
_cell.angle_gamma   90.00
#
_symmetry.space_group_name_H-M   'P 1'
#
loop_
_entity.id
_entity.type
_entity.pdbx_description
1 polymer ?
#
loop_
_entity_poly.entity_id
_entity_poly.type
_entity_poly.pdbx_seq_one_letter_code
_entity_poly.pdbx_strand_id
1 'polypeptide(L)'
;MKNFYVLTDALNYIENNLCDIINQEELAKACYCSLSSLQKIFKYVFQLSINDYICRRRMTCAAKELIESDMSITDISFRYQYSSPEIFTRAFTRVWKMTPSEFRRERRFTGLFPKYDFKYDGGENIMSSKKFDISMLYDEIKKRSNTYVLCFDICGMMELNKISRDVGDKAILQCLERIDNNASDDMFLFRSGGDEFVLVTGLENLEQLEKLAEKIMDLNGQTIESQGESIPVFMRVGGMKIGEGNLKYCDVFTNIREVIEETRRSKEDVRIV
;
A
#
# COMPACT_ATOMS: atom_id res chain seq x y z
N MET A 1 -9.97 -17.35 16.09
CA MET A 1 -9.86 -16.39 17.21
C MET A 1 -8.44 -16.26 17.78
N LYS A 2 -7.81 -17.29 18.38
CA LYS A 2 -6.46 -17.13 18.99
C LYS A 2 -5.36 -16.63 18.02
N ASN A 3 -5.32 -17.14 16.79
CA ASN A 3 -4.34 -16.72 15.77
C ASN A 3 -4.50 -15.26 15.33
N PHE A 4 -5.70 -14.68 15.48
CA PHE A 4 -5.98 -13.31 15.09
C PHE A 4 -5.32 -12.31 16.05
N TYR A 5 -5.49 -12.52 17.36
CA TYR A 5 -4.85 -11.70 18.38
C TYR A 5 -3.32 -11.81 18.29
N VAL A 6 -2.80 -13.04 18.15
CA VAL A 6 -1.36 -13.29 17.93
C VAL A 6 -0.82 -12.52 16.72
N LEU A 7 -1.56 -12.49 15.62
CA LEU A 7 -1.17 -11.76 14.42
C LEU A 7 -1.20 -10.24 14.66
N THR A 8 -2.26 -9.72 15.26
CA THR A 8 -2.44 -8.29 15.53
C THR A 8 -1.35 -7.77 16.47
N ASP A 9 -1.08 -8.50 17.55
CA ASP A 9 -0.01 -8.18 18.50
C ASP A 9 1.37 -8.22 17.83
N ALA A 10 1.61 -9.22 16.97
CA ALA A 10 2.87 -9.33 16.24
C ALA A 10 3.09 -8.14 15.29
N LEU A 11 2.05 -7.72 14.58
CA LEU A 11 2.12 -6.57 13.68
C LEU A 11 2.40 -5.30 14.47
N ASN A 12 1.67 -5.05 15.55
CA ASN A 12 1.89 -3.88 16.41
C ASN A 12 3.30 -3.86 17.01
N TYR A 13 3.80 -5.00 17.47
CA TYR A 13 5.16 -5.11 17.95
C TYR A 13 6.17 -4.75 16.86
N ILE A 14 6.02 -5.32 15.65
CA ILE A 14 6.92 -5.03 14.53
C ILE A 14 6.91 -3.53 14.20
N GLU A 15 5.72 -2.92 14.06
CA GLU A 15 5.56 -1.51 13.71
C GLU A 15 6.24 -0.57 14.71
N ASN A 16 6.09 -0.86 16.01
CA ASN A 16 6.68 -0.05 17.08
C ASN A 16 8.20 -0.18 17.19
N ASN A 17 8.79 -1.20 16.55
CA ASN A 17 10.22 -1.52 16.65
C ASN A 17 10.92 -1.50 15.28
N LEU A 18 10.34 -0.88 14.25
CA LEU A 18 10.94 -0.86 12.90
C LEU A 18 12.31 -0.18 12.87
N CYS A 19 12.56 0.78 13.76
CA CYS A 19 13.84 1.48 13.90
C CYS A 19 14.79 0.82 14.92
N ASP A 20 14.40 -0.33 15.48
CA ASP A 20 15.15 -1.05 16.51
C ASP A 20 15.43 -2.50 16.07
N ILE A 21 16.29 -3.19 16.82
CA ILE A 21 16.58 -4.61 16.56
C ILE A 21 15.35 -5.44 16.95
N ILE A 22 14.77 -6.15 15.98
CA ILE A 22 13.65 -7.07 16.22
C ILE A 22 14.19 -8.49 16.31
N ASN A 23 14.18 -9.07 17.51
CA ASN A 23 14.44 -10.49 17.72
C ASN A 23 13.14 -11.30 17.54
N GLN A 24 13.15 -12.33 16.69
CA GLN A 24 11.93 -13.09 16.39
C GLN A 24 11.46 -13.96 17.57
N GLU A 25 12.37 -14.45 18.40
CA GLU A 25 12.03 -15.18 19.61
C GLU A 25 11.34 -14.27 20.65
N GLU A 26 11.79 -13.02 20.80
CA GLU A 26 11.17 -12.01 21.67
C GLU A 26 9.81 -11.59 21.13
N LEU A 27 9.70 -11.36 19.82
CA LEU A 27 8.42 -11.11 19.16
C LEU A 27 7.42 -12.25 19.43
N ALA A 28 7.82 -13.52 19.27
CA ALA A 28 6.94 -14.65 19.52
C ALA A 28 6.52 -14.76 20.99
N LYS A 29 7.45 -14.49 21.93
CA LYS A 29 7.16 -14.43 23.37
C LYS A 29 6.17 -13.32 23.70
N ALA A 30 6.34 -12.13 23.13
CA ALA A 30 5.44 -10.99 23.32
C ALA A 30 4.00 -11.32 22.85
N CYS A 31 3.87 -12.15 21.82
CA CYS A 31 2.58 -12.61 21.30
C CYS A 31 2.06 -13.90 21.97
N TYR A 32 2.68 -14.37 23.06
CA TYR A 32 2.32 -15.58 23.78
C TYR A 32 2.19 -16.83 22.86
N CYS A 33 3.07 -16.96 21.88
CA CYS A 33 3.08 -18.08 20.94
C CYS A 33 4.49 -18.62 20.66
N SER A 34 4.58 -19.81 20.04
CA SER A 34 5.87 -20.31 19.58
C SER A 34 6.29 -19.58 18.30
N LEU A 35 7.60 -19.38 18.12
CA LEU A 35 8.15 -18.81 16.88
C LEU A 35 7.69 -19.59 15.64
N SER A 36 7.67 -20.93 15.73
CA SER A 36 7.18 -21.79 14.65
C SER A 36 5.71 -21.56 14.29
N SER A 37 4.87 -21.25 15.28
CA SER A 37 3.46 -20.91 15.05
C SER A 37 3.34 -19.55 14.38
N LEU A 38 4.10 -18.56 14.85
CA LEU A 38 4.11 -17.22 14.28
C LEU A 38 4.57 -17.22 12.81
N GLN A 39 5.65 -17.94 12.50
CA GLN A 39 6.15 -18.09 11.13
C GLN A 39 5.11 -18.74 10.21
N LYS A 40 4.39 -19.76 10.69
CA LYS A 40 3.27 -20.38 9.94
C LYS A 40 2.15 -19.39 9.68
N ILE A 41 1.79 -18.56 10.67
CA ILE A 41 0.77 -17.52 10.51
C ILE A 41 1.22 -16.51 9.45
N PHE A 42 2.44 -15.98 9.51
CA PHE A 42 2.95 -15.03 8.52
C PHE A 42 3.00 -15.62 7.11
N LYS A 43 3.47 -16.87 6.98
CA LYS A 43 3.48 -17.57 5.70
C LYS A 43 2.06 -17.81 5.18
N TYR A 44 1.12 -18.16 6.03
CA TYR A 44 -0.27 -18.38 5.61
C TYR A 44 -0.97 -17.08 5.19
N VAL A 45 -0.83 -16.03 5.99
CA VAL A 45 -1.57 -14.77 5.81
C VAL A 45 -0.93 -13.86 4.77
N PHE A 46 0.39 -13.69 4.81
CA PHE A 46 1.11 -12.76 3.94
C PHE A 46 1.89 -13.45 2.83
N GLN A 47 2.02 -14.78 2.87
CA GLN A 47 2.92 -15.54 1.99
C GLN A 47 4.40 -15.09 2.12
N LEU A 48 4.75 -14.51 3.27
CA LEU A 48 6.07 -13.95 3.58
C LEU A 48 6.67 -14.60 4.83
N SER A 49 8.00 -14.59 4.92
CA SER A 49 8.66 -14.75 6.22
C SER A 49 8.46 -13.49 7.07
N ILE A 50 8.64 -13.62 8.39
CA ILE A 50 8.62 -12.47 9.31
C ILE A 50 9.69 -11.44 8.90
N ASN A 51 10.90 -11.89 8.53
CA ASN A 51 11.97 -11.01 8.08
C ASN A 51 11.63 -10.27 6.79
N ASP A 52 11.01 -10.94 5.81
CA ASP A 52 10.61 -10.27 4.57
C ASP A 52 9.52 -9.23 4.83
N TYR A 53 8.60 -9.53 5.76
CA TYR A 53 7.61 -8.56 6.19
C TYR A 53 8.25 -7.33 6.83
N ILE A 54 9.14 -7.53 7.82
CA ILE A 54 9.87 -6.43 8.48
C ILE A 54 10.67 -5.62 7.46
N CYS A 55 11.40 -6.28 6.56
CA CYS A 55 12.17 -5.62 5.51
C CYS A 55 11.28 -4.74 4.62
N ARG A 56 10.15 -5.28 4.14
CA ARG A 56 9.18 -4.54 3.33
C ARG A 56 8.57 -3.35 4.08
N ARG A 57 8.26 -3.50 5.36
CA ARG A 57 7.77 -2.39 6.22
C ARG A 57 8.84 -1.32 6.42
N ARG A 58 10.07 -1.69 6.75
CA ARG A 58 11.21 -0.76 6.85
C ARG A 58 11.44 -0.01 5.54
N MET A 59 11.42 -0.69 4.39
CA MET A 59 11.57 -0.03 3.08
C MET A 59 10.41 0.92 2.76
N THR A 60 9.22 0.64 3.26
CA THR A 60 8.05 1.52 3.12
C THR A 60 8.20 2.79 3.96
N CYS A 61 8.62 2.66 5.22
CA CYS A 61 8.86 3.81 6.09
C CYS A 61 10.09 4.62 5.65
N ALA A 62 11.15 3.95 5.20
CA ALA A 62 12.34 4.60 4.64
C ALA A 62 12.00 5.40 3.37
N ALA A 63 11.19 4.83 2.46
CA ALA A 63 10.69 5.56 1.28
C ALA A 63 9.95 6.84 1.67
N LYS A 64 9.17 6.80 2.74
CA LYS A 64 8.49 7.97 3.29
C LYS A 64 9.45 9.03 3.80
N GLU A 65 10.41 8.64 4.63
CA GLU A 65 11.41 9.59 5.14
C GLU A 65 12.31 10.14 4.01
N LEU A 66 12.54 9.39 2.93
CA LEU A 66 13.30 9.87 1.78
C LEU A 66 12.63 11.06 1.08
N ILE A 67 11.29 11.12 1.08
CA ILE A 67 10.48 12.16 0.44
C ILE A 67 10.16 13.30 1.41
N GLU A 68 9.83 12.99 2.65
CA GLU A 68 9.33 13.97 3.62
C GLU A 68 10.44 14.66 4.43
N SER A 69 11.70 14.23 4.30
CA SER A 69 12.82 14.76 5.08
C SER A 69 14.10 14.93 4.28
N ASP A 70 14.96 15.83 4.77
CA ASP A 70 16.31 16.08 4.23
C ASP A 70 17.37 15.11 4.78
N MET A 71 16.98 14.07 5.54
CA MET A 71 17.94 13.11 6.11
C MET A 71 18.79 12.46 5.00
N SER A 72 20.06 12.18 5.26
CA SER A 72 20.88 11.51 4.24
C SER A 72 20.41 10.06 4.03
N ILE A 73 20.61 9.51 2.83
CA ILE A 73 20.33 8.08 2.56
C ILE A 73 21.10 7.19 3.55
N THR A 74 22.31 7.61 3.93
CA THR A 74 23.14 6.95 4.95
C THR A 74 22.45 6.93 6.32
N ASP A 75 21.94 8.07 6.79
CA ASP A 75 21.27 8.15 8.10
C ASP A 75 19.99 7.32 8.11
N ILE A 76 19.19 7.39 7.04
CA ILE A 76 17.99 6.57 6.88
C ILE A 76 18.35 5.08 6.89
N SER A 77 19.44 4.68 6.24
CA SER A 77 19.88 3.28 6.23
C SER A 77 20.16 2.76 7.66
N PHE A 78 20.88 3.54 8.47
CA PHE A 78 21.19 3.15 9.85
C PHE A 78 19.97 3.20 10.77
N ARG A 79 19.10 4.21 10.59
CA ARG A 79 17.83 4.32 11.32
C ARG A 79 16.96 3.08 11.16
N TYR A 80 16.91 2.51 9.96
CA TYR A 80 16.18 1.26 9.68
C TYR A 80 17.03 0.00 9.86
N GLN A 81 18.08 0.07 10.68
CA GLN A 81 18.86 -1.08 11.15
C GLN A 81 19.56 -1.86 10.02
N TYR A 82 20.01 -1.17 8.98
CA TYR A 82 20.92 -1.73 8.00
C TYR A 82 22.36 -1.46 8.43
N SER A 83 23.24 -2.46 8.30
CA SER A 83 24.64 -2.33 8.69
C SER A 83 25.47 -1.48 7.72
N SER A 84 24.98 -1.25 6.50
CA SER A 84 25.61 -0.36 5.54
C SER A 84 24.61 0.22 4.51
N PRO A 85 24.91 1.41 3.94
CA PRO A 85 24.10 2.01 2.87
C PRO A 85 23.98 1.14 1.61
N GLU A 86 24.97 0.31 1.30
CA GLU A 86 24.96 -0.59 0.14
C GLU A 86 23.93 -1.72 0.30
N ILE A 87 23.85 -2.29 1.51
CA ILE A 87 22.85 -3.33 1.82
C ILE A 87 21.45 -2.72 1.80
N PHE A 88 21.29 -1.52 2.36
CA PHE A 88 20.04 -0.76 2.29
C PHE A 88 19.64 -0.50 0.85
N THR A 89 20.54 0.03 0.01
CA THR A 89 20.27 0.33 -1.40
C THR A 89 19.83 -0.92 -2.15
N ARG A 90 20.51 -2.06 -1.97
CA ARG A 90 20.11 -3.34 -2.58
C ARG A 90 18.74 -3.83 -2.11
N ALA A 91 18.41 -3.66 -0.84
CA ALA A 91 17.09 -4.01 -0.32
C ALA A 91 16.01 -3.08 -0.87
N PHE A 92 16.29 -1.78 -0.90
CA PHE A 92 15.41 -0.74 -1.41
C PHE A 92 15.10 -0.97 -2.88
N THR A 93 16.12 -1.15 -3.72
CA THR A 93 15.94 -1.43 -5.16
C THR A 93 15.23 -2.75 -5.43
N ARG A 94 15.31 -3.73 -4.54
CA ARG A 94 14.53 -4.96 -4.71
C ARG A 94 13.03 -4.73 -4.52
N VAL A 95 12.68 -3.88 -3.55
CA VAL A 95 11.29 -3.56 -3.18
C VAL A 95 10.69 -2.54 -4.13
N TRP A 96 11.43 -1.47 -4.41
CA TRP A 96 10.98 -0.30 -5.16
C TRP A 96 11.38 -0.32 -6.64
N LYS A 97 12.19 -1.30 -7.06
CA LYS A 97 12.79 -1.43 -8.41
C LYS A 97 13.56 -0.19 -8.90
N MET A 98 13.94 0.71 -7.99
CA MET A 98 14.80 1.88 -8.22
C MET A 98 15.69 2.15 -7.01
N THR A 99 16.72 2.98 -7.18
CA THR A 99 17.62 3.35 -6.08
C THR A 99 16.98 4.38 -5.13
N PRO A 100 17.43 4.48 -3.87
CA PRO A 100 16.96 5.51 -2.94
C PRO A 100 17.12 6.94 -3.48
N SER A 101 18.20 7.21 -4.22
CA SER A 101 18.48 8.52 -4.83
C SER A 101 17.50 8.87 -5.94
N GLU A 102 17.20 7.91 -6.83
CA GLU A 102 16.17 8.07 -7.88
C GLU A 102 14.80 8.27 -7.24
N PHE A 103 14.47 7.46 -6.23
CA PHE A 103 13.20 7.53 -5.52
C PHE A 103 12.98 8.90 -4.89
N ARG A 104 13.99 9.45 -4.20
CA ARG A 104 13.93 10.79 -3.60
C ARG A 104 13.68 11.91 -4.63
N ARG A 105 14.23 11.76 -5.84
CA ARG A 105 14.10 12.78 -6.89
C ARG A 105 12.76 12.72 -7.61
N GLU A 106 12.24 11.51 -7.83
CA GLU A 106 11.19 11.26 -8.83
C GLU A 106 9.83 10.88 -8.26
N ARG A 107 9.72 10.48 -6.99
CA ARG A 107 8.52 9.84 -6.46
C ARG A 107 7.85 10.62 -5.34
N ARG A 108 6.51 10.56 -5.30
CA ARG A 108 5.67 11.16 -4.25
C ARG A 108 4.93 10.14 -3.39
N PHE A 109 4.91 8.87 -3.79
CA PHE A 109 4.17 7.82 -3.07
C PHE A 109 5.11 6.92 -2.26
N THR A 110 4.62 6.36 -1.14
CA THR A 110 5.45 5.58 -0.19
C THR A 110 4.86 4.24 0.22
N GLY A 111 3.71 3.84 -0.35
CA GLY A 111 2.85 2.76 0.16
C GLY A 111 2.97 1.37 -0.48
N LEU A 112 4.16 0.85 -0.85
CA LEU A 112 4.24 -0.51 -1.41
C LEU A 112 3.93 -1.63 -0.42
N PHE A 113 4.12 -1.42 0.89
CA PHE A 113 3.75 -2.40 1.91
C PHE A 113 3.20 -1.67 3.11
N PRO A 114 1.96 -1.14 3.05
CA PRO A 114 1.39 -0.42 4.18
C PRO A 114 1.24 -1.32 5.40
N LYS A 115 1.17 -0.70 6.59
CA LYS A 115 0.83 -1.39 7.83
C LYS A 115 -0.53 -2.07 7.67
N TYR A 116 -0.61 -3.33 8.09
CA TYR A 116 -1.87 -4.06 8.12
C TYR A 116 -2.51 -3.90 9.49
N ASP A 117 -3.76 -3.46 9.53
CA ASP A 117 -4.59 -3.45 10.74
C ASP A 117 -5.70 -4.51 10.61
N PHE A 118 -5.72 -5.42 11.57
CA PHE A 118 -6.73 -6.45 11.68
C PHE A 118 -7.67 -6.07 12.82
N LYS A 119 -8.92 -5.69 12.51
CA LYS A 119 -9.98 -5.45 13.52
C LYS A 119 -10.95 -6.62 13.56
N TYR A 120 -11.18 -7.19 14.75
CA TYR A 120 -12.15 -8.26 14.98
C TYR A 120 -13.53 -7.63 15.19
N ASP A 121 -14.50 -7.96 14.34
CA ASP A 121 -15.88 -7.44 14.41
C ASP A 121 -16.89 -8.42 15.05
N GLY A 122 -16.43 -9.58 15.54
CA GLY A 122 -17.28 -10.56 16.23
C GLY A 122 -18.04 -11.53 15.32
N GLY A 123 -17.86 -11.48 13.99
CA GLY A 123 -18.52 -12.41 13.04
C GLY A 123 -17.83 -13.77 12.91
N GLU A 124 -18.59 -14.81 12.51
CA GLU A 124 -18.10 -16.19 12.28
C GLU A 124 -17.17 -16.32 11.05
N ASN A 125 -17.13 -15.31 10.17
CA ASN A 125 -16.21 -15.27 9.03
C ASN A 125 -14.89 -14.59 9.42
N ILE A 126 -13.84 -15.38 9.64
CA ILE A 126 -12.48 -14.97 10.07
C ILE A 126 -11.71 -14.14 9.00
N MET A 127 -12.38 -13.60 7.98
CA MET A 127 -11.76 -12.79 6.90
C MET A 127 -12.55 -11.52 6.54
N SER A 128 -13.27 -10.90 7.47
CA SER A 128 -13.90 -9.59 7.23
C SER A 128 -12.93 -8.43 7.46
N SER A 129 -12.19 -8.15 6.39
CA SER A 129 -11.58 -6.86 6.03
C SER A 129 -10.17 -6.55 6.58
N LYS A 130 -9.18 -6.70 5.69
CA LYS A 130 -7.86 -6.06 5.80
C LYS A 130 -8.07 -4.54 5.90
N LYS A 131 -8.03 -3.96 7.09
CA LYS A 131 -8.11 -2.50 7.24
C LYS A 131 -6.70 -1.95 7.14
N PHE A 132 -6.51 -0.95 6.30
CA PHE A 132 -5.25 -0.25 6.18
C PHE A 132 -5.33 1.02 6.99
N ASP A 133 -4.28 1.29 7.77
CA ASP A 133 -4.23 2.44 8.67
C ASP A 133 -3.92 3.71 7.86
N ILE A 134 -4.98 4.41 7.43
CA ILE A 134 -4.89 5.71 6.76
C ILE A 134 -4.92 6.86 7.77
N SER A 135 -4.72 6.61 9.07
CA SER A 135 -4.80 7.66 10.11
C SER A 135 -3.82 8.81 9.85
N MET A 136 -2.66 8.52 9.25
CA MET A 136 -1.68 9.55 8.85
C MET A 136 -2.16 10.42 7.67
N LEU A 137 -3.12 9.95 6.90
CA LEU A 137 -3.66 10.62 5.71
C LEU A 137 -5.02 11.27 5.97
N TYR A 138 -5.68 10.92 7.07
CA TYR A 138 -6.99 11.45 7.41
C TYR A 138 -6.98 12.98 7.54
N ASP A 139 -5.96 13.55 8.18
CA ASP A 139 -5.83 15.01 8.30
C ASP A 139 -5.64 15.66 6.92
N GLU A 140 -4.89 15.01 6.02
CA GLU A 140 -4.67 15.50 4.64
C GLU A 140 -5.90 15.39 3.75
N ILE A 141 -6.70 14.34 3.92
CA ILE A 141 -7.99 14.17 3.24
C ILE A 141 -8.99 15.21 3.75
N LYS A 142 -9.02 15.44 5.07
CA LYS A 142 -9.93 16.40 5.71
C LYS A 142 -9.64 17.84 5.28
N LYS A 143 -8.37 18.21 5.09
CA LYS A 143 -7.97 19.52 4.53
C LYS A 143 -8.49 19.76 3.11
N ARG A 144 -8.86 18.69 2.39
CA ARG A 144 -9.36 18.71 1.01
C ARG A 144 -10.86 18.38 0.95
N SER A 145 -11.63 18.86 1.92
CA SER A 145 -13.09 18.76 1.86
C SER A 145 -13.63 19.38 0.57
N ASN A 146 -14.73 18.85 0.04
CA ASN A 146 -15.35 19.29 -1.21
C ASN A 146 -14.55 19.01 -2.49
N THR A 147 -13.46 18.23 -2.41
CA THR A 147 -12.72 17.75 -3.58
C THR A 147 -13.01 16.28 -3.88
N TYR A 148 -12.47 15.78 -4.99
CA TYR A 148 -12.66 14.40 -5.42
C TYR A 148 -11.48 13.49 -5.06
N VAL A 149 -11.76 12.19 -5.06
CA VAL A 149 -10.81 11.10 -4.86
C VAL A 149 -11.03 10.05 -5.95
N LEU A 150 -9.94 9.52 -6.50
CA LEU A 150 -9.96 8.34 -7.37
C LEU A 150 -9.51 7.11 -6.59
N CYS A 151 -10.23 6.00 -6.74
CA CYS A 151 -9.94 4.72 -6.12
C CYS A 151 -9.67 3.69 -7.22
N PHE A 152 -8.46 3.15 -7.27
CA PHE A 152 -8.03 2.19 -8.27
C PHE A 152 -7.99 0.78 -7.69
N ASP A 153 -8.28 -0.22 -8.51
CA ASP A 153 -8.15 -1.64 -8.18
C ASP A 153 -7.41 -2.39 -9.30
N ILE A 154 -6.41 -3.21 -8.98
CA ILE A 154 -5.72 -4.04 -9.96
C ILE A 154 -6.59 -5.24 -10.33
N CYS A 155 -6.90 -5.37 -11.63
CA CYS A 155 -7.60 -6.53 -12.15
C CYS A 155 -6.75 -7.80 -12.04
N GLY A 156 -7.32 -8.87 -11.49
CA GLY A 156 -6.70 -10.19 -11.55
C GLY A 156 -5.46 -10.37 -10.68
N MET A 157 -5.31 -9.60 -9.60
CA MET A 157 -4.16 -9.68 -8.70
C MET A 157 -3.87 -11.10 -8.17
N MET A 158 -4.91 -11.91 -7.95
CA MET A 158 -4.72 -13.31 -7.55
C MET A 158 -4.03 -14.15 -8.63
N GLU A 159 -4.40 -13.96 -9.90
CA GLU A 159 -3.79 -14.69 -11.01
C GLU A 159 -2.35 -14.25 -11.24
N LEU A 160 -2.06 -12.95 -11.16
CA LEU A 160 -0.70 -12.41 -11.23
C LEU A 160 0.21 -13.03 -10.15
N ASN A 161 -0.29 -13.13 -8.91
CA ASN A 161 0.45 -13.75 -7.81
C ASN A 161 0.63 -15.26 -7.96
N LYS A 162 -0.25 -15.96 -8.69
CA LYS A 162 -0.08 -17.40 -9.00
C LYS A 162 1.05 -17.64 -10.01
N ILE A 163 1.27 -16.73 -10.96
CA ILE A 163 2.42 -16.81 -11.88
C ILE A 163 3.71 -16.72 -11.05
N SER A 164 3.87 -15.64 -10.31
CA SER A 164 4.84 -15.54 -9.23
C SER A 164 4.56 -14.31 -8.36
N ARG A 165 5.11 -14.31 -7.15
CA ARG A 165 5.03 -13.12 -6.29
C ARG A 165 5.74 -11.90 -6.88
N ASP A 166 6.84 -12.10 -7.63
CA ASP A 166 7.55 -10.99 -8.27
C ASP A 166 6.72 -10.35 -9.38
N VAL A 167 5.94 -11.14 -10.13
CA VAL A 167 4.95 -10.61 -11.11
C VAL A 167 3.92 -9.75 -10.39
N GLY A 168 3.42 -10.21 -9.25
CA GLY A 168 2.47 -9.42 -8.48
C GLY A 168 3.03 -8.10 -7.95
N ASP A 169 4.23 -8.15 -7.36
CA ASP A 169 4.94 -6.95 -6.87
C ASP A 169 5.25 -5.96 -8.03
N LYS A 170 5.59 -6.47 -9.21
CA LYS A 170 5.82 -5.65 -10.42
C LYS A 170 4.54 -5.00 -10.95
N ALA A 171 3.42 -5.72 -10.96
CA ALA A 171 2.14 -5.18 -11.40
C ALA A 171 1.68 -4.03 -10.49
N ILE A 172 1.80 -4.24 -9.17
CA ILE A 172 1.58 -3.20 -8.18
C ILE A 172 2.44 -1.97 -8.47
N LEU A 173 3.75 -2.15 -8.68
CA LEU A 173 4.65 -1.03 -8.94
C LEU A 173 4.30 -0.32 -10.25
N GLN A 174 4.02 -1.04 -11.32
CA GLN A 174 3.64 -0.44 -12.61
C GLN A 174 2.36 0.39 -12.49
N CYS A 175 1.34 -0.14 -11.82
CA CYS A 175 0.09 0.58 -11.55
C CYS A 175 0.35 1.86 -10.74
N LEU A 176 1.18 1.78 -9.70
CA LEU A 176 1.54 2.93 -8.88
C LEU A 176 2.29 3.98 -9.68
N GLU A 177 3.32 3.60 -10.43
CA GLU A 177 4.09 4.53 -11.27
C GLU A 177 3.21 5.20 -12.32
N ARG A 178 2.28 4.45 -12.90
CA ARG A 178 1.31 4.97 -13.86
C ARG A 178 0.40 6.03 -13.25
N ILE A 179 -0.07 5.84 -12.03
CA ILE A 179 -0.89 6.83 -11.33
C ILE A 179 -0.01 8.03 -10.93
N ASP A 180 1.16 7.80 -10.33
CA ASP A 180 2.10 8.82 -9.84
C ASP A 180 2.59 9.74 -10.98
N ASN A 181 2.97 9.17 -12.13
CA ASN A 181 3.43 9.93 -13.31
C ASN A 181 2.33 10.82 -13.94
N ASN A 182 1.06 10.60 -13.58
CA ASN A 182 -0.07 11.40 -14.03
C ASN A 182 -0.65 12.31 -12.93
N ALA A 183 -0.20 12.14 -11.69
CA ALA A 183 -0.60 12.95 -10.56
C ALA A 183 0.13 14.30 -10.59
N SER A 184 -0.56 15.36 -10.15
CA SER A 184 0.03 16.68 -9.95
C SER A 184 0.67 16.80 -8.57
N ASP A 185 1.46 17.84 -8.38
CA ASP A 185 2.33 17.99 -7.20
C ASP A 185 1.58 18.04 -5.85
N ASP A 186 0.36 18.52 -5.89
CA ASP A 186 -0.56 18.72 -4.77
C ASP A 186 -1.45 17.50 -4.47
N MET A 187 -1.37 16.47 -5.31
CA MET A 187 -2.12 15.22 -5.19
C MET A 187 -1.39 14.20 -4.32
N PHE A 188 -2.17 13.41 -3.58
CA PHE A 188 -1.63 12.43 -2.63
C PHE A 188 -2.06 11.03 -3.04
N LEU A 189 -1.11 10.25 -3.54
CA LEU A 189 -1.29 8.84 -3.86
C LEU A 189 -0.94 7.97 -2.66
N PHE A 190 -1.85 7.10 -2.25
CA PHE A 190 -1.58 6.07 -1.27
C PHE A 190 -2.20 4.74 -1.66
N ARG A 191 -1.66 3.67 -1.09
CA ARG A 191 -2.20 2.32 -1.26
C ARG A 191 -3.14 2.00 -0.11
N SER A 192 -4.43 1.85 -0.41
CA SER A 192 -5.45 1.50 0.58
C SER A 192 -5.65 0.00 0.72
N GLY A 193 -5.05 -0.82 -0.16
CA GLY A 193 -5.32 -2.25 -0.30
C GLY A 193 -4.12 -3.10 -0.74
N GLY A 194 -4.32 -4.42 -0.84
CA GLY A 194 -3.32 -5.30 -1.47
C GLY A 194 -3.19 -5.06 -2.99
N ASP A 195 -4.24 -4.53 -3.59
CA ASP A 195 -4.42 -4.26 -5.01
C ASP A 195 -5.14 -2.92 -5.22
N GLU A 196 -5.39 -2.19 -4.14
CA GLU A 196 -6.20 -0.98 -4.16
C GLU A 196 -5.34 0.26 -3.88
N PHE A 197 -5.53 1.29 -4.70
CA PHE A 197 -4.86 2.58 -4.57
C PHE A 197 -5.89 3.70 -4.48
N VAL A 198 -5.54 4.78 -3.81
CA VAL A 198 -6.37 5.95 -3.64
C VAL A 198 -5.54 7.19 -3.96
N LEU A 199 -6.02 8.00 -4.89
CA LEU A 199 -5.45 9.28 -5.25
C LEU A 199 -6.37 10.38 -4.74
N VAL A 200 -5.91 11.14 -3.76
CA VAL A 200 -6.58 12.35 -3.28
C VAL A 200 -6.18 13.48 -4.22
N THR A 201 -7.11 13.96 -5.03
CA THR A 201 -6.77 14.79 -6.20
C THR A 201 -6.78 16.28 -5.91
N GLY A 202 -7.51 16.74 -4.89
CA GLY A 202 -7.73 18.17 -4.66
C GLY A 202 -8.59 18.85 -5.73
N LEU A 203 -9.09 18.12 -6.72
CA LEU A 203 -9.93 18.66 -7.79
C LEU A 203 -11.34 18.91 -7.28
N GLU A 204 -11.91 20.06 -7.59
CA GLU A 204 -13.31 20.41 -7.29
C GLU A 204 -14.26 20.16 -8.48
N ASN A 205 -13.70 19.93 -9.67
CA ASN A 205 -14.43 19.79 -10.92
C ASN A 205 -14.44 18.32 -11.40
N LEU A 206 -15.65 17.79 -11.65
CA LEU A 206 -15.88 16.44 -12.14
C LEU A 206 -15.26 16.17 -13.51
N GLU A 207 -15.34 17.12 -14.45
CA GLU A 207 -14.77 16.98 -15.79
C GLU A 207 -13.25 16.85 -15.76
N GLN A 208 -12.58 17.57 -14.83
CA GLN A 208 -11.14 17.44 -14.64
C GLN A 208 -10.78 16.08 -14.03
N LEU A 209 -11.61 15.59 -13.11
CA LEU A 209 -11.44 14.26 -12.51
C LEU A 209 -11.59 13.15 -13.55
N GLU A 210 -12.61 13.23 -14.40
CA GLU A 210 -12.88 12.29 -15.50
C GLU A 210 -11.69 12.26 -16.48
N LYS A 211 -11.21 13.42 -16.93
CA LYS A 211 -10.03 13.51 -17.81
C LYS A 211 -8.78 12.91 -17.17
N LEU A 212 -8.57 13.12 -15.88
CA LEU A 212 -7.44 12.52 -15.16
C LEU A 212 -7.58 10.99 -15.10
N ALA A 213 -8.78 10.50 -14.76
CA ALA A 213 -9.08 9.08 -14.71
C ALA A 213 -8.88 8.43 -16.09
N GLU A 214 -9.46 8.96 -17.15
CA GLU A 214 -9.28 8.49 -18.54
C GLU A 214 -7.81 8.45 -18.93
N LYS A 215 -7.08 9.55 -18.74
CA LYS A 215 -5.65 9.62 -19.05
C LYS A 215 -4.84 8.54 -18.34
N ILE A 216 -5.13 8.29 -17.06
CA ILE A 216 -4.51 7.20 -16.32
C ILE A 216 -4.93 5.88 -16.96
N MET A 217 -6.22 5.65 -17.18
CA MET A 217 -6.83 4.39 -17.63
C MET A 217 -6.51 3.99 -19.08
N ASP A 218 -6.17 4.94 -19.95
CA ASP A 218 -5.75 4.70 -21.35
C ASP A 218 -4.48 3.85 -21.47
N LEU A 219 -3.64 3.83 -20.44
CA LEU A 219 -2.42 3.02 -20.41
C LEU A 219 -2.70 1.54 -20.01
N ASN A 220 -3.96 1.09 -20.01
CA ASN A 220 -4.34 -0.28 -19.61
C ASN A 220 -3.81 -1.27 -20.66
N GLY A 221 -3.32 -2.41 -20.19
CA GLY A 221 -2.69 -3.40 -21.07
C GLY A 221 -1.21 -3.16 -21.33
N GLN A 222 -0.61 -2.07 -20.81
CA GLN A 222 0.86 -2.01 -20.67
C GLN A 222 1.36 -3.22 -19.90
N THR A 223 2.53 -3.73 -20.31
CA THR A 223 3.03 -5.01 -19.81
C THR A 223 4.13 -4.84 -18.77
N ILE A 224 4.25 -5.82 -17.90
CA ILE A 224 5.45 -6.07 -17.09
C ILE A 224 6.22 -7.25 -17.66
N GLU A 225 7.55 -7.15 -17.60
CA GLU A 225 8.44 -8.24 -18.01
C GLU A 225 8.76 -9.16 -16.83
N SER A 226 8.54 -10.46 -16.98
CA SER A 226 8.92 -11.47 -16.00
C SER A 226 9.24 -12.80 -16.64
N GLN A 227 10.41 -13.36 -16.33
CA GLN A 227 10.88 -14.66 -16.85
C GLN A 227 10.85 -14.77 -18.39
N GLY A 228 10.97 -13.64 -19.10
CA GLY A 228 10.92 -13.60 -20.57
C GLY A 228 9.50 -13.54 -21.15
N GLU A 229 8.48 -13.41 -20.30
CA GLU A 229 7.09 -13.19 -20.71
C GLU A 229 6.64 -11.76 -20.41
N SER A 230 5.86 -11.20 -21.34
CA SER A 230 5.24 -9.88 -21.22
C SER A 230 3.80 -10.05 -20.74
N ILE A 231 3.52 -9.61 -19.51
CA ILE A 231 2.24 -9.84 -18.85
C ILE A 231 1.48 -8.51 -18.80
N PRO A 232 0.30 -8.37 -19.45
CA PRO A 232 -0.45 -7.13 -19.44
C PRO A 232 -1.10 -6.88 -18.07
N VAL A 233 -1.08 -5.64 -17.63
CA VAL A 233 -1.67 -5.21 -16.36
C VAL A 233 -2.84 -4.26 -16.62
N PHE A 234 -3.94 -4.50 -15.92
CA PHE A 234 -5.17 -3.72 -16.03
C PHE A 234 -5.59 -3.22 -14.65
N MET A 235 -6.13 -2.02 -14.61
CA MET A 235 -6.81 -1.47 -13.44
C MET A 235 -8.29 -1.24 -13.73
N ARG A 236 -9.04 -0.98 -12.67
CA ARG A 236 -10.33 -0.28 -12.69
C ARG A 236 -10.21 0.98 -11.85
N VAL A 237 -11.05 1.97 -12.12
CA VAL A 237 -11.11 3.20 -11.33
C VAL A 237 -12.53 3.58 -10.96
N GLY A 238 -12.70 3.89 -9.68
CA GLY A 238 -13.87 4.50 -9.07
C GLY A 238 -13.60 5.94 -8.68
N GLY A 239 -14.61 6.83 -8.70
CA GLY A 239 -14.50 8.19 -8.19
C GLY A 239 -15.53 8.49 -7.11
N MET A 240 -15.17 9.31 -6.13
CA MET A 240 -16.11 9.86 -5.15
C MET A 240 -15.74 11.29 -4.73
N LYS A 241 -16.75 12.06 -4.33
CA LYS A 241 -16.55 13.37 -3.68
C LYS A 241 -16.35 13.23 -2.18
N ILE A 242 -15.38 13.96 -1.63
CA ILE A 242 -15.22 14.14 -0.18
C ILE A 242 -16.28 15.14 0.27
N GLY A 243 -17.21 14.70 1.13
CA GLY A 243 -18.32 15.54 1.62
C GLY A 243 -17.89 16.79 2.39
N GLU A 244 -18.82 17.70 2.64
CA GLU A 244 -18.61 18.86 3.50
C GLU A 244 -18.86 18.51 4.99
N GLY A 245 -18.08 19.11 5.90
CA GLY A 245 -18.34 19.08 7.34
C GLY A 245 -17.48 18.11 8.16
N ASN A 246 -18.01 17.67 9.31
CA ASN A 246 -17.28 16.90 10.33
C ASN A 246 -17.18 15.41 9.94
N LEU A 247 -16.58 15.11 8.79
CA LEU A 247 -16.33 13.76 8.27
C LEU A 247 -15.64 12.91 9.32
N LYS A 248 -16.29 11.86 9.84
CA LYS A 248 -15.60 10.92 10.73
C LYS A 248 -14.67 10.05 9.90
N TYR A 249 -13.54 9.69 10.49
CA TYR A 249 -12.57 8.76 9.90
C TYR A 249 -13.22 7.50 9.33
N CYS A 250 -14.15 6.92 10.09
CA CYS A 250 -14.87 5.71 9.70
C CYS A 250 -15.68 5.87 8.42
N ASP A 251 -16.24 7.07 8.17
CA ASP A 251 -17.15 7.33 7.06
C ASP A 251 -16.37 7.44 5.75
N VAL A 252 -15.27 8.22 5.75
CA VAL A 252 -14.36 8.35 4.59
C VAL A 252 -13.88 6.98 4.11
N PHE A 253 -13.42 6.16 5.06
CA PHE A 253 -12.90 4.84 4.76
C PHE A 253 -13.98 3.87 4.25
N THR A 254 -15.19 3.94 4.82
CA THR A 254 -16.32 3.13 4.37
C THR A 254 -16.70 3.49 2.94
N ASN A 255 -16.79 4.78 2.63
CA ASN A 255 -17.13 5.27 1.30
C ASN A 255 -16.08 4.85 0.25
N ILE A 256 -14.79 5.00 0.55
CA ILE A 256 -13.70 4.55 -0.35
C ILE A 256 -13.86 3.06 -0.69
N ARG A 257 -14.16 2.23 0.32
CA ARG A 257 -14.36 0.80 0.11
C ARG A 257 -15.60 0.49 -0.71
N GLU A 258 -16.70 1.17 -0.45
CA GLU A 258 -17.93 1.01 -1.22
C GLU A 258 -17.69 1.31 -2.70
N VAL A 259 -16.97 2.41 -3.00
CA VAL A 259 -16.59 2.78 -4.37
C VAL A 259 -15.76 1.69 -5.04
N ILE A 260 -14.76 1.13 -4.35
CA ILE A 260 -13.93 0.03 -4.89
C ILE A 260 -14.78 -1.21 -5.17
N GLU A 261 -15.62 -1.63 -4.23
CA GLU A 261 -16.50 -2.80 -4.38
C GLU A 261 -17.51 -2.62 -5.51
N GLU A 262 -18.06 -1.43 -5.65
CA GLU A 262 -18.96 -1.07 -6.74
C GLU A 262 -18.27 -1.07 -8.10
N THR A 263 -17.01 -0.63 -8.16
CA THR A 263 -16.18 -0.64 -9.35
C THR A 263 -15.82 -2.08 -9.76
N ARG A 264 -15.56 -2.96 -8.80
CA ARG A 264 -15.35 -4.41 -9.03
C ARG A 264 -16.58 -5.10 -9.61
N ARG A 265 -17.79 -4.66 -9.26
CA ARG A 265 -19.05 -5.21 -9.77
C ARG A 265 -19.46 -4.66 -11.13
N SER A 266 -18.93 -3.50 -11.52
CA SER A 266 -19.21 -2.87 -12.81
C SER A 266 -18.64 -3.68 -13.99
N LYS A 267 -19.27 -3.52 -15.16
CA LYS A 267 -18.74 -3.98 -16.45
C LYS A 267 -17.80 -2.95 -17.09
N GLU A 268 -17.81 -1.72 -16.60
CA GLU A 268 -17.00 -0.61 -17.09
C GLU A 268 -15.75 -0.45 -16.20
N ASP A 269 -14.61 -0.14 -16.83
CA ASP A 269 -13.33 0.05 -16.12
C ASP A 269 -13.20 1.44 -15.47
N VAL A 270 -14.09 2.39 -15.82
CA VAL A 270 -14.17 3.74 -15.26
C VAL A 270 -15.58 3.95 -14.72
N ARG A 271 -15.71 4.31 -13.44
CA ARG A 271 -16.99 4.66 -12.83
C ARG A 271 -16.84 5.78 -11.82
N ILE A 272 -17.29 6.99 -12.13
CA ILE A 272 -17.20 8.14 -11.23
C ILE A 272 -18.60 8.47 -10.71
N VAL A 273 -18.75 8.55 -9.37
CA VAL A 273 -20.04 8.77 -8.67
C VAL A 273 -19.98 10.04 -7.81
#